data_AF-A0A9E3YU70-F1
#
_entry.id   AF-A0A9E3YU70-F1
#
_cell.length_a   1.000
_cell.length_b   1.000
_cell.length_c   1.000
_cell.angle_alpha   90.00
_cell.angle_beta   90.00
_cell.angle_gamma   90.00
#
_symmetry.space_group_name_H-M   'P 1'
#
loop_
_entity.id
_entity.type
_entity.pdbx_description
1 polymer ?
#
loop_
_entity_poly.entity_id
_entity_poly.type
_entity_poly.pdbx_seq_one_letter_code
_entity_poly.pdbx_strand_id
1 'polypeptide(L)'
;MSIHTSTRAEQIALLENDWAENPRWKGIRRGYSAADVVHLRGSLQPQHTLGELGAQKLWKYINEENYINCLGALTGGQAVQQVKAGVKAIYLSGWQVAADNNSAQTMYPDQSLYPVD
;
A
#
# COMPACT_ATOMS: atom_id res chain seq x y z
N MET A 1 21.13 -4.38 27.81
CA MET A 1 19.85 -4.53 27.09
C MET A 1 20.02 -5.63 26.06
N SER A 2 19.47 -6.82 26.33
CA SER A 2 19.48 -7.89 25.34
C SER A 2 18.47 -7.53 24.26
N ILE A 3 18.93 -7.32 23.03
CA ILE A 3 18.04 -7.12 21.89
C ILE A 3 17.43 -8.49 21.63
N HIS A 4 16.21 -8.72 22.11
CA HIS A 4 15.52 -9.98 21.88
C HIS A 4 15.02 -9.98 20.43
N THR A 5 15.89 -10.40 19.51
CA THR A 5 15.52 -10.65 18.12
C THR A 5 14.64 -11.88 18.06
N SER A 6 13.39 -11.70 17.63
CA SER A 6 12.43 -12.80 17.46
C SER A 6 12.99 -13.86 16.54
N THR A 7 12.90 -15.12 16.93
CA THR A 7 13.38 -16.23 16.09
C THR A 7 12.55 -16.33 14.81
N ARG A 8 13.10 -16.98 13.77
CA ARG A 8 12.36 -17.18 12.51
C ARG A 8 11.03 -17.93 12.74
N ALA A 9 11.05 -18.92 13.64
CA ALA A 9 9.85 -19.67 14.01
C ALA A 9 8.79 -18.78 14.70
N GLU A 10 9.22 -17.91 15.63
CA GLU A 10 8.32 -16.93 16.25
C GLU A 10 7.71 -15.97 15.23
N GLN A 11 8.50 -15.46 14.28
CA GLN A 11 8.00 -14.56 13.24
C GLN A 11 6.96 -15.23 12.33
N ILE A 12 7.16 -16.50 12.01
CA ILE A 12 6.20 -17.30 11.23
C ILE A 12 4.90 -17.45 12.03
N ALA A 13 4.98 -17.90 13.28
CA ALA A 13 3.82 -18.09 14.14
C ALA A 13 3.03 -16.79 14.35
N LEU A 14 3.72 -15.66 14.57
CA LEU A 14 3.08 -14.35 14.70
C LEU A 14 2.32 -13.95 13.43
N LEU A 15 2.89 -14.21 12.26
CA LEU A 15 2.24 -13.88 10.98
C LEU A 15 1.05 -14.79 10.68
N GLU A 16 1.15 -16.09 11.01
CA GLU A 16 0.05 -17.04 10.90
C GLU A 16 -1.13 -16.64 11.80
N ASN A 17 -0.82 -16.28 13.06
CA ASN A 17 -1.83 -15.81 14.01
C ASN A 17 -2.48 -14.50 13.54
N ASP A 18 -1.71 -13.52 13.06
CA ASP A 18 -2.28 -12.29 12.49
C ASP A 18 -3.21 -12.61 11.31
N TRP A 19 -2.80 -13.47 10.38
CA TRP A 19 -3.65 -13.85 9.25
C TRP A 19 -4.93 -14.58 9.65
N ALA A 20 -4.89 -15.38 10.71
CA ALA A 20 -6.02 -16.16 11.20
C ALA A 20 -7.03 -15.32 11.99
N GLU A 21 -6.54 -14.42 12.84
CA GLU A 21 -7.37 -13.72 13.83
C GLU A 21 -7.76 -12.30 13.41
N ASN A 22 -6.94 -11.62 12.60
CA ASN A 22 -7.16 -10.23 12.26
C ASN A 22 -8.30 -10.11 11.23
N PRO A 23 -9.40 -9.37 11.54
CA PRO A 23 -10.53 -9.20 10.62
C PRO A 23 -10.13 -8.56 9.29
N ARG A 24 -9.00 -7.85 9.24
CA ARG A 24 -8.42 -7.29 8.01
C ARG A 24 -8.22 -8.33 6.90
N TRP A 25 -7.99 -9.59 7.27
CA TRP A 25 -7.69 -10.68 6.35
C TRP A 25 -8.86 -11.65 6.13
N LYS A 26 -10.04 -11.38 6.71
CA LYS A 26 -11.23 -12.21 6.55
C LYS A 26 -11.58 -12.37 5.06
N GLY A 27 -11.58 -13.62 4.59
CA GLY A 27 -11.89 -13.96 3.19
C GLY A 27 -10.73 -13.83 2.19
N ILE A 28 -9.54 -13.42 2.64
CA ILE A 28 -8.36 -13.31 1.79
C ILE A 28 -7.66 -14.66 1.68
N ARG A 29 -7.48 -15.15 0.44
CA ARG A 29 -6.73 -16.38 0.15
C ARG A 29 -5.31 -16.04 -0.30
N ARG A 30 -4.33 -16.82 0.17
CA ARG A 30 -2.92 -16.70 -0.21
C ARG A 30 -2.45 -18.03 -0.80
N GLY A 31 -1.80 -17.98 -1.96
CA GLY A 31 -1.19 -19.16 -2.62
C GLY A 31 0.21 -19.49 -2.11
N TYR A 32 0.58 -18.96 -0.94
CA TYR A 32 1.90 -19.07 -0.30
C TYR A 32 1.71 -19.09 1.22
N SER A 33 2.73 -19.57 1.94
CA SER A 33 2.73 -19.71 3.39
C SER A 33 3.33 -18.48 4.09
N ALA A 34 3.12 -18.36 5.41
CA ALA A 34 3.81 -17.39 6.23
C ALA A 34 5.34 -17.65 6.26
N ALA A 35 5.74 -18.93 6.18
CA ALA A 35 7.14 -19.33 6.09
C ALA A 35 7.82 -18.80 4.83
N ASP A 36 7.12 -18.78 3.68
CA ASP A 36 7.62 -18.19 2.43
C ASP A 36 7.82 -16.68 2.57
N VAL A 37 6.87 -15.99 3.22
CA VAL A 37 6.98 -14.55 3.47
C VAL A 37 8.18 -14.23 4.37
N VAL A 38 8.32 -14.92 5.49
CA VAL A 38 9.46 -14.70 6.42
C VAL A 38 10.79 -15.09 5.77
N HIS A 39 10.80 -16.09 4.87
CA HIS A 39 11.99 -16.46 4.12
C HIS A 39 12.55 -15.30 3.29
N LEU A 40 11.65 -14.55 2.64
CA LEU A 40 12.00 -13.46 1.71
C LEU A 40 12.16 -12.09 2.38
N ARG A 41 11.76 -11.96 3.66
CA ARG A 41 11.72 -10.68 4.38
C ARG A 41 13.11 -10.15 4.80
N GLY A 42 14.14 -10.98 4.77
CA GLY A 42 15.48 -10.64 5.26
C GLY A 42 15.52 -10.49 6.80
N SER A 43 16.69 -10.19 7.35
CA SER A 43 16.89 -10.04 8.80
C SER A 43 16.52 -8.65 9.34
N LEU A 44 16.55 -7.63 8.48
CA LEU A 44 16.19 -6.25 8.82
C LEU A 44 14.95 -5.84 8.04
N GLN A 45 13.97 -5.29 8.74
CA GLN A 45 12.72 -4.82 8.16
C GLN A 45 12.65 -3.29 8.22
N PRO A 46 12.86 -2.58 7.08
CA PRO A 46 12.62 -1.15 7.01
C PRO A 46 11.15 -0.83 7.34
N GLN A 47 10.93 0.25 8.10
CA GLN A 47 9.58 0.72 8.38
C GLN A 47 9.04 1.55 7.22
N HIS A 48 7.81 1.28 6.80
CA HIS A 48 7.11 2.00 5.74
C HIS A 48 5.95 2.82 6.31
N THR A 49 6.28 3.79 7.18
CA THR A 49 5.32 4.52 8.04
C THR A 49 4.11 5.08 7.28
N LEU A 50 4.33 5.76 6.15
CA LEU A 50 3.22 6.32 5.35
C LEU A 50 2.36 5.23 4.69
N GLY A 51 2.98 4.13 4.24
CA GLY A 51 2.27 3.00 3.67
C GLY A 51 1.40 2.29 4.71
N GLU A 52 1.92 2.11 5.92
CA GLU A 52 1.19 1.50 7.04
C GLU A 52 0.02 2.37 7.49
N LEU A 53 0.28 3.65 7.81
CA LEU A 53 -0.76 4.57 8.28
C LEU A 53 -1.82 4.81 7.20
N GLY A 54 -1.41 4.93 5.93
CA GLY A 54 -2.31 5.09 4.80
C GLY A 54 -3.22 3.86 4.61
N ALA A 55 -2.68 2.65 4.65
CA ALA A 55 -3.44 1.42 4.51
C ALA A 55 -4.44 1.22 5.66
N GLN A 56 -4.03 1.51 6.90
CA GLN A 56 -4.92 1.45 8.07
C GLN A 56 -6.07 2.47 7.95
N LYS A 57 -5.75 3.71 7.58
CA LYS A 57 -6.74 4.79 7.42
C LYS A 57 -7.72 4.50 6.28
N LEU A 58 -7.24 4.01 5.14
CA LEU A 58 -8.09 3.64 4.00
C LEU A 58 -8.99 2.45 4.34
N TRP A 59 -8.45 1.42 5.02
CA TRP A 59 -9.25 0.29 5.48
C TRP A 59 -10.39 0.74 6.39
N LYS A 60 -10.10 1.65 7.35
CA LYS A 60 -11.12 2.27 8.20
C LYS A 60 -12.20 2.95 7.37
N TYR A 61 -11.81 3.82 6.44
CA TYR A 61 -12.77 4.55 5.61
C TYR A 61 -13.67 3.65 4.77
N ILE A 62 -13.11 2.61 4.14
CA ILE A 62 -13.90 1.67 3.31
C ILE A 62 -14.93 0.88 4.13
N ASN A 63 -14.69 0.67 5.43
CA ASN A 63 -15.60 -0.11 6.28
C ASN A 63 -16.57 0.75 7.10
N GLU A 64 -16.26 2.02 7.36
CA GLU A 64 -17.07 2.89 8.23
C GLU A 64 -17.86 3.95 7.47
N GLU A 65 -17.43 4.34 6.27
CA GLU A 65 -18.09 5.38 5.47
C GLU A 65 -19.04 4.75 4.45
N ASN A 66 -20.10 5.47 4.07
CA ASN A 66 -21.05 4.99 3.05
C ASN A 66 -20.37 4.72 1.70
N TYR A 67 -19.43 5.59 1.31
CA TYR A 67 -18.54 5.45 0.17
C TYR A 67 -17.36 6.41 0.31
N ILE A 68 -16.30 6.17 -0.46
CA ILE A 68 -15.16 7.10 -0.61
C ILE A 68 -15.02 7.45 -2.08
N ASN A 69 -15.13 8.74 -2.41
CA ASN A 69 -14.80 9.27 -3.72
C ASN A 69 -13.35 9.77 -3.78
N CYS A 70 -12.77 9.71 -4.97
CA CYS A 70 -11.42 10.18 -5.27
C CYS A 70 -11.41 10.94 -6.59
N LEU A 71 -10.37 11.75 -6.79
CA LEU A 71 -10.06 12.39 -8.07
C LEU A 71 -8.63 12.02 -8.47
N GLY A 72 -8.39 11.91 -9.78
CA GLY A 72 -7.05 11.69 -10.31
C GLY A 72 -6.12 12.86 -9.96
N ALA A 73 -4.96 12.57 -9.39
CA ALA A 73 -3.89 13.55 -9.16
C ALA A 73 -2.61 13.08 -9.86
N LEU A 74 -2.07 13.94 -10.74
CA LEU A 74 -0.80 13.73 -11.41
C LEU A 74 0.34 14.59 -10.83
N THR A 75 0.03 15.53 -9.93
CA THR A 75 1.05 16.32 -9.21
C THR A 75 0.74 16.41 -7.72
N GLY A 76 1.77 16.68 -6.90
CA GLY A 76 1.58 16.91 -5.46
C GLY A 76 0.70 18.13 -5.15
N GLY A 77 0.77 19.18 -5.98
CA GLY A 77 -0.09 20.35 -5.85
C GLY A 77 -1.58 20.03 -6.00
N GLN A 78 -1.94 19.19 -6.97
CA GLN A 78 -3.32 18.72 -7.13
C GLN A 78 -3.79 17.92 -5.91
N ALA A 79 -2.98 16.97 -5.42
CA ALA A 79 -3.34 16.17 -4.24
C ALA A 79 -3.57 17.04 -2.99
N VAL A 80 -2.71 18.05 -2.76
CA VAL A 80 -2.89 18.99 -1.63
C VAL A 80 -4.21 19.76 -1.75
N GLN A 81 -4.59 20.22 -2.94
CA GLN A 81 -5.85 20.94 -3.12
C GLN A 81 -7.07 20.04 -2.96
N GLN A 82 -7.00 18.78 -3.40
CA GLN A 82 -8.08 17.80 -3.17
C GLN A 82 -8.33 17.58 -1.67
N VAL A 83 -7.26 17.40 -0.88
CA VAL A 83 -7.37 17.27 0.59
C VAL A 83 -7.94 18.55 1.22
N LYS A 84 -7.48 19.73 0.80
CA LYS A 84 -8.04 21.02 1.27
C LYS A 84 -9.52 21.18 0.92
N ALA A 85 -9.96 20.63 -0.19
CA ALA A 85 -11.36 20.59 -0.61
C ALA A 85 -12.20 19.52 0.12
N GLY A 86 -11.60 18.75 1.03
CA GLY A 86 -12.29 17.75 1.85
C GLY A 86 -12.30 16.32 1.29
N VAL A 87 -11.58 16.05 0.18
CA VAL A 87 -11.43 14.69 -0.35
C VAL A 87 -10.62 13.83 0.61
N LYS A 88 -11.12 12.62 0.92
CA LYS A 88 -10.52 11.72 1.93
C LYS A 88 -9.42 10.80 1.38
N ALA A 89 -9.39 10.56 0.07
CA ALA A 89 -8.43 9.67 -0.58
C ALA A 89 -8.03 10.18 -1.99
N ILE A 90 -6.80 9.90 -2.39
CA ILE A 90 -6.23 10.33 -3.67
C ILE A 90 -6.19 9.14 -4.63
N TYR A 91 -6.61 9.35 -5.89
CA TYR A 91 -6.45 8.36 -6.94
C TYR A 91 -5.25 8.74 -7.81
N LEU A 92 -4.30 7.81 -7.98
CA LEU A 92 -3.13 7.99 -8.83
C LEU A 92 -3.36 7.20 -10.12
N SER A 93 -3.65 7.93 -11.21
CA SER A 93 -4.01 7.33 -12.50
C SER A 93 -2.75 7.02 -13.32
N GLY A 94 -2.54 5.74 -13.67
CA GLY A 94 -1.50 5.32 -14.61
C GLY A 94 -1.64 5.98 -15.99
N TRP A 95 -2.87 6.22 -16.45
CA TRP A 95 -3.15 6.96 -17.67
C TRP A 95 -2.64 8.42 -17.59
N GLN A 96 -2.87 9.13 -16.46
CA GLN A 96 -2.37 10.50 -16.31
C GLN A 96 -0.84 10.55 -16.20
N VAL A 97 -0.22 9.54 -15.60
CA VAL A 97 1.24 9.36 -15.56
C VAL A 97 1.79 9.18 -16.98
N ALA A 98 1.20 8.27 -17.76
CA ALA A 98 1.57 8.04 -19.16
C ALA A 98 1.45 9.33 -19.99
N ALA A 99 0.37 10.08 -19.81
CA ALA A 99 0.10 11.28 -20.58
C ALA A 99 1.06 12.43 -20.27
N ASP A 100 1.38 12.69 -18.99
CA ASP A 100 1.95 13.99 -18.62
C ASP A 100 2.86 14.01 -17.37
N ASN A 101 3.13 12.87 -16.71
CA ASN A 101 4.03 12.89 -15.55
C ASN A 101 4.73 11.55 -15.28
N ASN A 102 5.46 11.04 -16.28
CA ASN A 102 6.32 9.84 -16.15
C ASN A 102 7.81 10.19 -16.22
N SER A 103 8.65 9.27 -15.74
CA SER A 103 10.11 9.42 -15.67
C SER A 103 10.79 9.51 -17.05
N ALA A 104 10.15 9.03 -18.13
CA ALA A 104 10.64 9.18 -19.50
C ALA A 104 10.35 10.57 -20.11
N GLN A 105 9.64 11.45 -19.39
CA GLN A 105 9.34 12.83 -19.81
C GLN A 105 8.72 12.89 -21.21
N THR A 106 7.93 11.88 -21.55
CA THR A 106 7.34 11.69 -22.87
C THR A 106 5.85 11.45 -22.73
N MET A 107 5.05 12.06 -23.61
CA MET A 107 3.62 11.80 -23.65
C MET A 107 3.33 10.45 -24.30
N TYR A 108 2.64 9.57 -23.58
CA TYR A 108 2.24 8.24 -24.03
C TYR A 108 0.73 8.03 -23.95
N PRO A 109 0.16 7.12 -24.79
CA PRO A 109 -1.13 6.51 -24.52
C PRO A 109 -1.03 5.50 -23.36
N ASP A 110 -2.18 5.09 -22.84
CA ASP A 110 -2.29 4.06 -21.79
C ASP A 110 -2.09 2.65 -22.34
N GLN A 111 -0.82 2.34 -22.61
CA GLN A 111 -0.34 1.06 -23.14
C GLN A 111 0.91 0.56 -22.39
N SER A 112 1.07 0.97 -21.12
CA SER A 112 2.21 0.58 -20.27
C SER A 112 3.58 0.84 -20.90
N LEU A 113 3.73 1.99 -21.59
CA LEU A 113 4.96 2.36 -22.32
C LEU A 113 5.98 3.11 -21.45
N TYR A 114 5.54 3.70 -20.34
CA TYR A 114 6.41 4.46 -19.45
C TYR A 114 7.22 3.53 -18.54
N PRO A 115 8.39 3.98 -18.02
CA PRO A 115 9.20 3.18 -17.10
C PRO A 115 8.46 2.86 -15.79
N VAL A 116 8.88 1.79 -15.09
CA VAL A 116 8.11 1.22 -13.95
C VAL A 116 8.29 1.94 -12.60
N ASP A 117 9.13 2.98 -12.53
CA ASP A 117 9.59 3.61 -11.30
C ASP A 117 8.70 4.74 -10.75
#